data_AF-A0AAV7F607-F1
#
_entry.id   AF-A0AAV7F607-F1
#
_cell.length_a   1.000
_cell.length_b   1.000
_cell.length_c   1.000
_cell.angle_alpha   90.00
_cell.angle_beta   90.00
_cell.angle_gamma   90.00
#
_symmetry.space_group_name_H-M   'P 1'
#
loop_
_entity.id
_entity.type
_entity.pdbx_description
1 polymer ?
#
loop_
_entity_poly.entity_id
_entity_poly.type
_entity_poly.pdbx_seq_one_letter_code
_entity_poly.pdbx_strand_id
1 'polypeptide(L)'
;MASSISVPSPSLLWHGKNVLSRSVPTFPISLVGQRQKYVKIIAKAMGDSSDSSLSSSIVKSVQNAWDKSEDRIGLVGLGLAAVIALWASTNLITAVDKLPVIPNVFEFVGILFSSWFVYRYLLFKPDREELFKIIQKSISEVLGQ
;
A
#
# COMPACT_ATOMS: atom_id res chain seq x y z
N MET A 1 33.32 27.48 34.45
CA MET A 1 32.74 26.50 35.37
C MET A 1 31.31 26.94 35.68
N ALA A 2 30.33 26.02 35.60
CA ALA A 2 28.92 26.13 35.99
C ALA A 2 28.06 27.15 35.19
N SER A 3 27.09 26.73 34.36
CA SER A 3 25.74 26.25 34.72
C SER A 3 24.86 27.35 35.33
N SER A 4 23.55 27.52 35.11
CA SER A 4 22.54 27.07 34.15
C SER A 4 21.19 27.56 34.73
N ILE A 5 20.19 27.79 33.87
CA ILE A 5 18.73 27.64 34.10
C ILE A 5 17.86 28.85 34.53
N SER A 6 16.74 28.90 33.78
CA SER A 6 15.38 29.38 34.08
C SER A 6 15.01 30.79 33.67
N VAL A 7 14.55 30.92 32.42
CA VAL A 7 13.51 31.89 32.07
C VAL A 7 12.20 31.10 31.93
N PRO A 8 11.15 31.43 32.69
CA PRO A 8 9.84 30.81 32.55
C PRO A 8 9.07 31.42 31.39
N SER A 9 8.32 30.57 30.68
CA SER A 9 7.42 30.87 29.58
C SER A 9 6.39 31.96 29.93
N PRO A 10 6.09 32.91 29.02
CA PRO A 10 4.85 33.68 29.08
C PRO A 10 3.76 32.96 28.28
N SER A 11 2.81 32.38 29.00
CA SER A 11 1.51 31.94 28.50
C SER A 11 0.64 33.15 28.17
N LEU A 12 0.57 33.52 26.89
CA LEU A 12 -0.40 34.48 26.38
C LEU A 12 -1.61 33.74 25.81
N LEU A 13 -2.61 33.66 26.68
CA LEU A 13 -4.01 33.30 26.47
C LEU A 13 -4.59 34.01 25.24
N TRP A 14 -5.02 33.26 24.23
CA TRP A 14 -6.08 33.71 23.32
C TRP A 14 -7.30 32.84 23.49
N HIS A 15 -8.37 33.48 23.97
CA HIS A 15 -9.67 32.92 24.22
C HIS A 15 -10.59 33.34 23.06
N GLY A 16 -11.08 32.38 22.28
CA GLY A 16 -11.83 32.64 21.03
C GLY A 16 -12.92 31.61 20.75
N LYS A 17 -13.78 31.39 21.73
CA LYS A 17 -15.21 31.02 21.66
C LYS A 17 -15.87 30.96 20.26
N ASN A 18 -16.24 29.72 19.89
CA ASN A 18 -17.58 29.23 19.50
C ASN A 18 -18.18 29.52 18.10
N VAL A 19 -18.45 28.40 17.41
CA VAL A 19 -19.73 28.00 16.76
C VAL A 19 -20.30 28.92 15.66
N LEU A 20 -20.18 28.48 14.41
CA LEU A 20 -21.14 28.84 13.36
C LEU A 20 -21.34 27.68 12.38
N SER A 21 -22.11 26.68 12.80
CA SER A 21 -22.74 25.70 11.92
C SER A 21 -23.83 26.41 11.12
N ARG A 22 -23.59 26.60 9.82
CA ARG A 22 -24.57 27.17 8.90
C ARG A 22 -25.56 26.07 8.47
N SER A 23 -26.78 26.18 8.96
CA SER A 23 -27.93 25.37 8.59
C SER A 23 -28.50 25.80 7.23
N VAL A 24 -28.78 24.83 6.36
CA VAL A 24 -29.58 25.00 5.14
C VAL A 24 -31.01 24.55 5.46
N PRO A 25 -32.05 25.32 5.12
CA PRO A 25 -33.42 25.02 5.48
C PRO A 25 -34.00 23.82 4.70
N THR A 26 -34.62 22.95 5.47
CA THR A 26 -35.44 21.80 5.08
C THR A 26 -36.75 22.25 4.41
N PHE A 27 -37.07 21.69 3.25
CA PHE A 27 -38.43 21.70 2.69
C PHE A 27 -39.14 20.39 3.05
N PRO A 28 -40.32 20.41 3.69
CA PRO A 28 -41.10 19.20 3.94
C PRO A 28 -42.05 18.96 2.76
N ILE A 29 -41.75 17.94 1.95
CA ILE A 29 -42.76 17.33 1.07
C ILE A 29 -43.21 16.05 1.78
N SER A 30 -44.46 16.07 2.20
CA SER A 30 -45.14 14.96 2.86
C SER A 30 -45.81 14.04 1.83
N LEU A 31 -45.94 12.78 2.26
CA LEU A 31 -46.91 11.78 1.80
C LEU A 31 -46.58 10.97 0.53
N VAL A 32 -46.02 9.77 0.72
CA VAL A 32 -46.73 8.56 0.26
C VAL A 32 -46.25 7.34 1.06
N GLY A 33 -47.15 6.79 1.88
CA GLY A 33 -46.93 5.50 2.50
C GLY A 33 -47.10 4.41 1.44
N GLN A 34 -46.01 3.74 1.06
CA GLN A 34 -46.07 2.47 0.36
C GLN A 34 -45.60 1.36 1.29
N ARG A 35 -46.63 0.72 1.82
CA ARG A 35 -46.66 -0.50 2.60
C ARG A 35 -46.15 -1.66 1.72
N GLN A 36 -45.35 -2.51 2.34
CA GLN A 36 -45.11 -3.93 1.98
C GLN A 36 -44.26 -4.21 0.73
N LYS A 37 -43.12 -4.88 0.95
CA LYS A 37 -43.00 -6.34 0.74
C LYS A 37 -41.57 -6.77 1.08
N TYR A 38 -41.43 -7.39 2.23
CA TYR A 38 -40.34 -8.32 2.50
C TYR A 38 -40.41 -9.42 1.43
N VAL A 39 -39.46 -9.42 0.49
CA VAL A 39 -39.28 -10.51 -0.45
C VAL A 39 -38.29 -11.48 0.19
N LYS A 40 -38.85 -12.54 0.78
CA LYS A 40 -38.13 -13.74 1.22
C LYS A 40 -37.53 -14.40 -0.03
N ILE A 41 -36.24 -14.21 -0.28
CA ILE A 41 -35.53 -14.97 -1.31
C ILE A 41 -35.10 -16.29 -0.67
N ILE A 42 -35.79 -17.35 -1.09
CA ILE A 42 -35.54 -18.74 -0.73
C ILE A 42 -34.29 -19.18 -1.50
N ALA A 43 -33.26 -19.62 -0.78
CA ALA A 43 -32.09 -20.27 -1.36
C ALA A 43 -32.50 -21.58 -2.04
N LYS A 44 -32.27 -21.67 -3.35
CA LYS A 44 -32.46 -22.89 -4.13
C LYS A 44 -31.27 -23.80 -3.86
N ALA A 45 -31.54 -24.90 -3.16
CA ALA A 45 -30.58 -25.95 -2.85
C ALA A 45 -30.17 -26.73 -4.11
N MET A 46 -28.88 -27.07 -4.15
CA MET A 46 -28.26 -28.30 -4.66
C MET A 46 -29.06 -29.07 -5.72
N GLY A 47 -28.70 -28.88 -6.98
CA GLY A 47 -28.98 -29.84 -8.05
C GLY A 47 -27.72 -30.64 -8.29
N ASP A 48 -27.61 -31.79 -7.62
CA ASP A 48 -26.63 -32.82 -7.92
C ASP A 48 -26.94 -33.42 -9.30
N SER A 49 -25.97 -33.45 -10.22
CA SER A 49 -25.69 -34.58 -11.14
C SER A 49 -24.93 -34.14 -12.40
N SER A 50 -23.80 -34.84 -12.65
CA SER A 50 -23.05 -34.94 -13.93
C SER A 50 -21.65 -34.31 -14.06
N ASP A 51 -20.92 -34.08 -12.96
CA ASP A 51 -19.46 -33.78 -12.99
C ASP A 51 -18.60 -34.84 -12.25
N SER A 52 -19.18 -35.96 -11.81
CA SER A 52 -18.55 -36.91 -10.87
C SER A 52 -17.37 -37.71 -11.44
N SER A 53 -17.22 -37.77 -12.76
CA SER A 53 -16.12 -38.50 -13.43
C SER A 53 -14.82 -37.68 -13.51
N LEU A 54 -14.89 -36.35 -13.48
CA LEU A 54 -13.71 -35.47 -13.46
C LEU A 54 -13.29 -35.12 -12.02
N SER A 55 -14.25 -34.95 -11.10
CA SER A 55 -13.91 -34.73 -9.69
C SER A 55 -13.30 -35.97 -9.04
N SER A 56 -13.78 -37.17 -9.38
CA SER A 56 -13.19 -38.41 -8.85
C SER A 56 -11.79 -38.70 -9.39
N SER A 57 -11.46 -38.30 -10.64
CA SER A 57 -10.10 -38.45 -11.18
C SER A 57 -9.13 -37.42 -10.60
N ILE A 58 -9.55 -36.15 -10.44
CA ILE A 58 -8.75 -35.11 -9.78
C ILE A 58 -8.50 -35.45 -8.31
N VAL A 59 -9.53 -35.87 -7.58
CA VAL A 59 -9.39 -36.29 -6.17
C VAL A 59 -8.49 -37.52 -6.06
N LYS A 60 -8.58 -38.50 -6.96
CA LYS A 60 -7.65 -39.65 -7.00
C LYS A 60 -6.21 -39.24 -7.28
N SER A 61 -5.97 -38.28 -8.16
CA SER A 61 -4.63 -37.76 -8.43
C SER A 61 -4.05 -36.99 -7.24
N VAL A 62 -4.86 -36.16 -6.57
CA VAL A 62 -4.47 -35.48 -5.32
C VAL A 62 -4.21 -36.49 -4.22
N GLN A 63 -5.05 -37.51 -4.08
CA GLN A 63 -4.89 -38.60 -3.11
C GLN A 63 -3.59 -39.39 -3.36
N ASN A 64 -3.31 -39.76 -4.61
CA ASN A 64 -2.07 -40.44 -4.99
C ASN A 64 -0.83 -39.57 -4.70
N ALA A 65 -0.90 -38.26 -4.95
CA ALA A 65 0.15 -37.31 -4.59
C ALA A 65 0.31 -37.13 -3.07
N TRP A 66 -0.79 -37.24 -2.31
CA TRP A 66 -0.80 -37.15 -0.84
C TRP A 66 -0.33 -38.45 -0.18
N ASP A 67 -0.58 -39.60 -0.80
CA ASP A 67 -0.24 -40.92 -0.25
C ASP A 67 1.25 -41.23 -0.32
N LYS A 68 2.00 -40.55 -1.18
CA LYS A 68 3.46 -40.62 -1.24
C LYS A 68 4.08 -39.97 0.00
N SER A 69 4.38 -40.79 1.01
CA SER A 69 4.87 -40.39 2.34
C SER A 69 6.05 -39.41 2.32
N GLU A 70 6.94 -39.54 1.33
CA GLU A 70 8.14 -38.70 1.19
C GLU A 70 7.80 -37.23 0.91
N ASP A 71 6.71 -36.97 0.19
CA ASP A 71 6.37 -35.62 -0.28
C ASP A 71 5.39 -34.90 0.67
N ARG A 72 4.86 -35.58 1.70
CA ARG A 72 3.89 -34.99 2.64
C ARG A 72 4.45 -33.79 3.38
N ILE A 73 5.69 -33.88 3.84
CA ILE A 73 6.37 -32.79 4.55
C ILE A 73 6.63 -31.62 3.59
N GLY A 74 7.03 -31.91 2.35
CA GLY A 74 7.21 -30.91 1.31
C GLY A 74 5.90 -30.22 0.93
N LEU A 75 4.79 -30.94 0.88
CA LEU A 75 3.48 -30.42 0.52
C LEU A 75 2.86 -29.58 1.65
N VAL A 76 3.08 -29.95 2.91
CA VAL A 76 2.74 -29.13 4.08
C VAL A 76 3.60 -27.87 4.13
N GLY A 77 4.91 -27.98 3.88
CA GLY A 77 5.82 -26.85 3.79
C GLY A 77 5.45 -25.89 2.66
N LEU A 78 5.08 -26.42 1.50
CA LEU A 78 4.60 -25.66 0.35
C LEU A 78 3.24 -25.01 0.62
N GLY A 79 2.35 -25.69 1.35
CA GLY A 79 1.09 -25.12 1.84
C GLY A 79 1.31 -23.95 2.79
N LEU A 80 2.20 -24.10 3.78
CA LEU A 80 2.57 -23.01 4.70
C LEU A 80 3.25 -21.86 3.96
N ALA A 81 4.18 -22.16 3.05
CA ALA A 81 4.82 -21.15 2.21
C ALA A 81 3.80 -20.40 1.34
N ALA A 82 2.79 -21.11 0.79
CA ALA A 82 1.71 -20.48 0.04
C ALA A 82 0.87 -19.56 0.92
N VAL A 83 0.55 -19.96 2.16
CA VAL A 83 -0.18 -19.11 3.11
C VAL A 83 0.63 -17.88 3.51
N ILE A 84 1.92 -18.04 3.82
CA ILE A 84 2.82 -16.93 4.14
C ILE A 84 2.98 -16.00 2.95
N ALA A 85 3.13 -16.54 1.74
CA ALA A 85 3.23 -15.77 0.51
C ALA A 85 1.94 -14.98 0.25
N LEU A 86 0.76 -15.58 0.43
CA LEU A 86 -0.52 -14.87 0.30
C LEU A 86 -0.68 -13.80 1.38
N TRP A 87 -0.33 -14.09 2.63
CA TRP A 87 -0.40 -13.14 3.74
C TRP A 87 0.55 -11.97 3.52
N ALA A 88 1.80 -12.23 3.14
CA ALA A 88 2.79 -11.21 2.83
C ALA A 88 2.41 -10.39 1.61
N SER A 89 1.92 -11.02 0.53
CA SER A 89 1.47 -10.32 -0.69
C SER A 89 0.26 -9.43 -0.40
N THR A 90 -0.69 -9.92 0.38
CA THR A 90 -1.85 -9.12 0.80
C THR A 90 -1.40 -7.96 1.68
N ASN A 91 -0.52 -8.22 2.67
CA ASN A 91 0.02 -7.17 3.53
C ASN A 91 0.83 -6.13 2.75
N LEU A 92 1.55 -6.55 1.71
CA LEU A 92 2.29 -5.68 0.81
C LEU A 92 1.35 -4.83 -0.07
N ILE A 93 0.30 -5.42 -0.65
CA ILE A 93 -0.72 -4.68 -1.40
C ILE A 93 -1.43 -3.67 -0.50
N THR A 94 -1.80 -4.08 0.71
CA THR A 94 -2.43 -3.17 1.67
C THR A 94 -1.46 -2.12 2.15
N ALA A 95 -0.17 -2.44 2.27
CA ALA A 95 0.87 -1.47 2.55
C ALA A 95 0.97 -0.45 1.40
N VAL A 96 0.92 -0.87 0.13
CA VAL A 96 0.95 0.04 -1.01
C VAL A 96 -0.31 0.92 -1.06
N ASP A 97 -1.50 0.35 -0.87
CA ASP A 97 -2.78 1.09 -0.91
C ASP A 97 -3.03 1.94 0.34
N LYS A 98 -2.44 1.59 1.48
CA LYS A 98 -2.62 2.29 2.77
C LYS A 98 -1.43 3.13 3.19
N LEU A 99 -0.30 3.14 2.47
CA LEU A 99 0.90 3.81 2.97
C LEU A 99 1.46 4.96 2.13
N PRO A 100 1.87 6.04 2.82
CA PRO A 100 2.91 6.97 2.38
C PRO A 100 4.33 6.34 2.43
N VAL A 101 4.51 5.05 2.11
CA VAL A 101 5.82 4.37 2.11
C VAL A 101 6.61 4.63 0.82
N ILE A 102 5.92 4.75 -0.32
CA ILE A 102 6.56 5.22 -1.56
C ILE A 102 7.23 6.58 -1.30
N PRO A 103 6.56 7.59 -0.71
CA PRO A 103 7.21 8.82 -0.25
C PRO A 103 8.47 8.58 0.59
N ASN A 104 8.40 7.77 1.64
CA ASN A 104 9.53 7.57 2.55
C ASN A 104 10.70 6.82 1.88
N VAL A 105 10.44 5.80 1.07
CA VAL A 105 11.50 5.07 0.34
C VAL A 105 12.11 5.96 -0.74
N PHE A 106 11.31 6.72 -1.48
CA PHE A 106 11.83 7.71 -2.42
C PHE A 106 12.61 8.84 -1.73
N GLU A 107 12.25 9.21 -0.49
CA GLU A 107 13.01 10.14 0.34
C GLU A 107 14.38 9.56 0.71
N PHE A 108 14.44 8.31 1.20
CA PHE A 108 15.71 7.64 1.46
C PHE A 108 16.56 7.47 0.19
N VAL A 109 15.95 7.07 -0.92
CA VAL A 109 16.63 6.96 -2.23
C VAL A 109 17.15 8.33 -2.68
N GLY A 110 16.37 9.40 -2.49
CA GLY A 110 16.77 10.77 -2.79
C GLY A 110 17.97 11.22 -1.96
N ILE A 111 17.98 10.93 -0.66
CA ILE A 111 19.10 11.25 0.23
C ILE A 111 20.35 10.44 -0.12
N LEU A 112 20.21 9.14 -0.40
CA LEU A 112 21.31 8.28 -0.82
C LEU A 112 21.92 8.77 -2.14
N PHE A 113 21.06 9.00 -3.13
CA PHE A 113 21.47 9.44 -4.45
C PHE A 113 22.10 10.83 -4.41
N SER A 114 21.49 11.77 -3.66
CA SER A 114 22.04 13.11 -3.46
C SER A 114 23.41 13.04 -2.78
N SER A 115 23.55 12.26 -1.70
CA SER A 115 24.82 12.10 -0.99
C SER A 115 25.89 11.48 -1.88
N TRP A 116 25.54 10.44 -2.65
CA TRP A 116 26.45 9.80 -3.60
C TRP A 116 26.85 10.76 -4.74
N PHE A 117 25.90 11.52 -5.27
CA PHE A 117 26.15 12.50 -6.34
C PHE A 117 27.09 13.61 -5.87
N VAL A 118 26.85 14.17 -4.68
CA VAL A 118 27.72 15.19 -4.08
C VAL A 118 29.13 14.62 -3.87
N TYR A 119 29.24 13.40 -3.35
CA TYR A 119 30.53 12.76 -3.14
C TYR A 119 31.27 12.50 -4.46
N ARG A 120 30.57 12.00 -5.49
CA ARG A 120 31.14 11.59 -6.77
C ARG A 120 31.47 12.75 -7.70
N TYR A 121 30.66 13.82 -7.72
CA TYR A 121 30.76 14.89 -8.73
C TYR A 121 31.15 16.25 -8.16
N LEU A 122 30.90 16.52 -6.88
CA LEU A 122 31.13 17.85 -6.30
C LEU A 122 32.38 17.92 -5.40
N LEU A 123 32.86 16.83 -4.80
CA LEU A 123 34.03 16.90 -3.91
C LEU A 123 35.34 17.06 -4.67
N PHE A 124 35.54 16.31 -5.76
CA PHE A 124 36.80 16.30 -6.48
C PHE A 124 36.79 17.31 -7.64
N LYS A 125 37.94 17.94 -7.90
CA LYS A 125 38.09 18.89 -9.02
C LYS A 125 37.85 18.28 -10.40
N PRO A 126 38.44 17.12 -10.77
CA PRO A 126 38.23 16.55 -12.10
C PRO A 126 36.76 16.22 -12.36
N ASP A 127 36.05 15.69 -11.35
CA ASP A 127 34.66 15.27 -11.49
C ASP A 127 33.69 16.45 -11.72
N ARG A 128 34.04 17.66 -11.24
CA ARG A 128 33.26 18.89 -11.51
C ARG A 128 33.34 19.30 -12.98
N GLU A 129 34.51 19.16 -13.60
CA GLU A 129 34.70 19.46 -15.01
C GLU A 129 33.96 18.46 -15.90
N GLU A 130 33.95 17.18 -15.51
CA GLU A 130 33.14 16.14 -16.17
C GLU A 130 31.65 16.47 -16.11
N LEU A 131 31.13 16.85 -14.93
CA LEU A 131 29.74 17.24 -14.78
C LEU A 131 29.36 18.44 -15.67
N PHE A 132 30.20 19.48 -15.71
CA PHE A 132 29.98 20.63 -16.59
C PHE A 132 29.94 20.25 -18.07
N LYS A 133 30.87 19.39 -18.52
CA LYS A 133 30.89 18.88 -19.89
C LYS A 133 29.62 18.10 -20.22
N ILE A 134 29.16 17.24 -19.31
CA ILE A 134 27.93 16.47 -19.48
C ILE A 134 26.73 17.42 -19.62
N ILE A 135 26.60 18.41 -18.73
CA ILE A 135 25.50 19.39 -18.77
C ILE A 135 25.50 20.17 -20.09
N GLN A 136 26.65 20.70 -20.51
CA GLN A 136 26.76 21.44 -21.78
C GLN A 136 26.38 20.56 -22.97
N LYS A 137 26.87 19.32 -23.00
CA LYS A 137 26.53 18.36 -24.04
C LYS A 137 25.02 18.07 -24.09
N SER A 138 24.39 17.83 -22.95
CA SER A 138 22.94 17.56 -22.89
C SER A 138 22.12 18.77 -23.33
N ILE A 139 22.54 19.99 -22.99
CA ILE A 139 21.86 21.22 -23.43
C ILE A 139 21.98 21.38 -24.95
N SER A 140 23.19 21.24 -25.51
CA SER A 140 23.43 21.28 -26.96
C SER A 140 22.59 20.26 -27.72
N GLU A 141 22.53 19.02 -27.22
CA GLU A 141 21.76 17.93 -27.83
C GLU A 141 20.25 18.22 -27.86
N VAL A 142 19.69 18.78 -26.78
CA VAL A 142 18.26 19.11 -26.71
C VAL A 142 17.92 20.36 -27.53
N LEU A 143 18.83 21.34 -27.60
CA LEU A 143 18.63 22.58 -28.36
C LEU A 143 18.99 22.45 -29.86
N GLY A 144 19.60 21.34 -30.26
CA GLY A 144 20.03 21.11 -31.64
C GLY A 144 21.14 22.06 -32.11
N GLN A 145 21.95 22.58 -31.17
CA GLN A 145 23.15 23.38 -31.44
C GLN A 145 24.41 22.53 -31.39
#